data_AF-A0A921KJU5-F1
#
_entry.id   AF-A0A921KJU5-F1
#
_cell.length_a   1.000
_cell.length_b   1.000
_cell.length_c   1.000
_cell.angle_alpha   90.00
_cell.angle_beta   90.00
_cell.angle_gamma   90.00
#
_symmetry.space_group_name_H-M   'P 1'
#
loop_
_entity.id
_entity.type
_entity.pdbx_description
1 polymer ?
#
loop_
_entity_poly.entity_id
_entity_poly.type
_entity_poly.pdbx_seq_one_letter_code
_entity_poly.pdbx_strand_id
1 'polypeptide(L)' 'LFFKPYDKIIEDYGIINGNKDTLETLNEDDVIAYIKKPYSYSILVNNRYAIQKIIPDLEIIRPTIEEIMLFYAKGVNKTC' A
#
# COMPACT_ATOMS: atom_id res chain seq x y z
N LEU A 1 4.50 19.34 10.14
CA LEU A 1 5.01 17.96 10.11
C LEU A 1 3.98 17.08 10.82
N PHE A 2 3.05 16.45 10.09
CA PHE A 2 2.04 15.57 10.67
C PHE A 2 2.70 14.22 10.98
N PHE A 3 3.07 14.00 12.24
CA PHE A 3 3.35 12.64 12.71
C PHE A 3 2.00 11.97 12.96
N LYS A 4 1.53 11.15 12.01
CA LYS A 4 0.54 10.14 12.38
C LYS A 4 1.21 9.24 13.43
N PRO A 5 0.51 8.89 14.54
CA PRO A 5 1.01 7.91 15.48
C PRO A 5 1.37 6.64 14.72
N TYR A 6 2.54 6.09 15.00
CA TYR A 6 3.05 4.87 14.36
C TYR A 6 2.02 3.72 14.39
N ASP A 7 1.28 3.59 15.50
CA ASP A 7 0.21 2.60 15.64
C ASP A 7 -0.89 2.78 14.60
N LYS A 8 -1.29 4.02 14.32
CA LYS A 8 -2.28 4.34 13.29
C LYS A 8 -1.79 4.03 11.88
N ILE A 9 -0.49 4.23 11.62
CA ILE A 9 0.09 3.91 10.31
C ILE A 9 -0.02 2.41 10.05
N ILE A 10 0.38 1.57 11.00
CA ILE A 10 0.33 0.11 10.84
C ILE A 10 -1.11 -0.41 10.87
N GLU A 11 -1.97 0.23 11.64
CA GLU A 11 -3.38 -0.11 11.68
C GLU A 11 -4.06 0.19 10.34
N ASP A 12 -3.87 1.38 9.77
CA ASP A 12 -4.60 1.79 8.57
C ASP A 12 -3.97 1.22 7.29
N TYR A 13 -2.65 1.05 7.25
CA TYR A 13 -1.96 0.69 6.02
C TYR A 13 -2.17 -0.79 5.64
N GLY A 14 -2.01 -1.06 4.36
CA GLY A 14 -2.09 -2.40 3.79
C GLY A 14 -1.04 -2.62 2.72
N ILE A 15 -0.65 -3.88 2.52
CA ILE A 15 0.09 -4.31 1.34
C ILE A 15 -0.81 -5.18 0.48
N ILE A 16 -0.91 -4.82 -0.79
CA ILE A 16 -1.54 -5.62 -1.84
C ILE A 16 -0.41 -6.18 -2.70
N ASN A 17 -0.42 -7.50 -2.92
CA ASN A 17 0.44 -8.13 -3.92
C ASN A 17 -0.40 -8.41 -5.16
N GLY A 18 0.00 -7.83 -6.29
CA GLY A 18 -0.76 -7.94 -7.53
C GLY A 18 0.12 -7.78 -8.76
N ASN A 19 -0.52 -7.46 -9.88
CA ASN A 19 0.14 -7.16 -11.14
C ASN A 19 0.01 -5.65 -11.46
N LYS A 20 0.43 -5.25 -12.67
CA LYS A 20 0.31 -3.86 -13.11
C LYS A 20 -1.14 -3.38 -13.15
N ASP A 21 -2.05 -4.24 -13.61
CA ASP A 21 -3.48 -3.94 -13.70
C ASP A 21 -4.08 -3.70 -12.31
N THR A 22 -3.63 -4.44 -11.30
CA THR A 22 -4.02 -4.22 -9.89
C THR A 22 -3.65 -2.82 -9.44
N LEU A 23 -2.42 -2.38 -9.71
CA LEU A 23 -1.94 -1.04 -9.37
C LEU A 23 -2.73 0.06 -10.11
N GLU A 24 -3.08 -0.17 -11.37
CA GLU A 24 -3.81 0.79 -12.20
C GLU A 24 -5.30 0.88 -11.86
N THR A 25 -5.87 -0.17 -11.25
CA THR A 25 -7.28 -0.19 -10.81
C THR A 25 -7.49 0.54 -9.48
N LEU A 26 -6.44 0.68 -8.65
CA LEU A 26 -6.51 1.39 -7.39
C LEU A 26 -6.56 2.90 -7.60
N ASN A 27 -7.33 3.59 -6.75
CA ASN A 27 -7.31 5.05 -6.69
C ASN A 27 -5.90 5.53 -6.32
N GLU A 28 -5.39 6.53 -7.05
CA GLU A 28 -4.03 7.05 -6.86
C GLU A 28 -3.85 7.63 -5.46
N ASP A 29 -4.87 8.28 -4.90
CA ASP A 29 -4.86 8.86 -3.56
C ASP A 29 -4.75 7.81 -2.44
N ASP A 30 -5.12 6.56 -2.73
CA ASP A 30 -5.02 5.45 -1.78
C ASP A 30 -3.63 4.78 -1.82
N VAL A 31 -2.88 4.97 -2.92
CA VAL A 31 -1.57 4.34 -3.14
C VAL A 31 -0.45 5.25 -2.64
N ILE A 32 0.31 4.76 -1.66
CA ILE A 32 1.47 5.48 -1.14
C ILE A 32 2.67 5.27 -2.06
N ALA A 33 3.00 4.00 -2.28
CA ALA A 33 4.14 3.59 -3.09
C ALA A 33 3.96 2.16 -3.60
N TYR A 34 4.68 1.81 -4.65
CA TYR A 34 4.78 0.42 -5.09
C TYR A 34 6.23 0.00 -5.34
N ILE A 35 6.50 -1.28 -5.19
CA ILE A 35 7.76 -1.91 -5.57
C ILE A 35 7.47 -2.87 -6.71
N LYS A 36 8.06 -2.60 -7.89
CA LYS A 36 8.00 -3.50 -9.03
C LYS A 36 8.96 -4.67 -8.81
N LYS A 37 8.43 -5.88 -8.78
CA LYS A 37 9.17 -7.15 -8.81
C LYS A 37 9.16 -7.70 -10.26
N PRO A 38 9.97 -8.71 -10.60
CA PRO A 38 10.02 -9.24 -11.97
C PRO A 38 8.66 -9.71 -12.53
N TYR A 39 7.78 -10.23 -11.66
CA TYR A 39 6.49 -10.81 -12.06
C TYR A 39 5.29 -10.24 -11.29
N SER A 40 5.51 -9.26 -10.40
CA SER A 40 4.46 -8.73 -9.54
C SER A 40 4.76 -7.31 -9.09
N TYR A 41 3.77 -6.70 -8.46
CA TYR A 41 3.86 -5.43 -7.77
C TYR A 41 3.46 -5.67 -6.33
N SER A 42 4.28 -5.19 -5.40
CA SER A 42 3.85 -4.99 -4.02
C SER A 42 3.44 -3.53 -3.89
N ILE A 43 2.26 -3.26 -3.36
CA ILE A 43 1.64 -1.94 -3.36
C ILE A 43 1.27 -1.59 -1.93
N LEU A 44 1.82 -0.51 -1.41
CA LEU A 44 1.50 0.02 -0.09
C LEU A 44 0.35 1.02 -0.21
N VAL A 45 -0.72 0.78 0.53
CA VAL A 45 -1.92 1.62 0.55
C VAL A 45 -2.15 2.24 1.92
N ASN A 46 -2.74 3.44 1.95
CA ASN A 46 -2.90 4.23 3.16
C ASN A 46 -4.13 3.86 4.01
N ASN A 47 -5.07 3.09 3.46
CA ASN A 47 -6.32 2.72 4.11
C ASN A 47 -6.86 1.38 3.60
N ARG A 48 -6.38 0.27 4.17
CA ARG A 48 -6.83 -1.07 3.79
C ARG A 48 -8.33 -1.28 4.04
N TYR A 49 -8.90 -0.68 5.08
CA TYR A 49 -10.31 -0.87 5.42
C TYR A 49 -11.24 -0.22 4.41
N ALA A 50 -10.89 0.94 3.86
CA ALA A 50 -11.65 1.58 2.79
C ALA A 50 -11.62 0.73 1.52
N ILE A 51 -10.45 0.24 1.13
CA ILE A 51 -10.29 -0.60 -0.07
C ILE A 51 -11.04 -1.92 0.10
N GLN A 52 -10.94 -2.60 1.25
CA GLN A 52 -11.64 -3.86 1.51
C GLN A 52 -13.18 -3.69 1.47
N LYS A 53 -13.72 -2.51 1.78
CA LYS A 53 -15.16 -2.25 1.64
C LYS A 53 -15.61 -2.17 0.18
N ILE A 54 -14.74 -1.69 -0.70
CA ILE A 54 -15.01 -1.55 -2.14
C ILE A 54 -14.75 -2.87 -2.86
N ILE A 55 -13.69 -3.58 -2.47
CA ILE A 55 -13.25 -4.85 -3.05
C ILE A 55 -13.10 -5.89 -1.92
N PRO A 56 -14.20 -6.54 -1.48
CA PRO A 56 -14.20 -7.44 -0.33
C PRO A 56 -13.25 -8.63 -0.44
N ASP A 57 -13.10 -9.18 -1.64
CA ASP A 57 -12.31 -10.38 -1.90
C ASP A 57 -10.82 -10.09 -2.16
N LEU A 58 -10.40 -8.82 -2.12
CA LEU A 58 -9.00 -8.46 -2.32
C LEU A 58 -8.19 -8.83 -1.07
N GLU A 59 -7.14 -9.63 -1.24
CA GLU A 59 -6.23 -9.92 -0.14
C GLU A 59 -5.36 -8.69 0.17
N ILE A 60 -5.55 -8.12 1.36
CA ILE A 60 -4.77 -6.99 1.87
C ILE A 60 -4.12 -7.36 3.19
N ILE A 61 -2.79 -7.34 3.23
CA ILE A 61 -2.01 -7.79 4.37
C ILE A 61 -1.66 -6.58 5.24
N ARG A 62 -1.70 -6.73 6.57
CA ARG A 62 -1.14 -5.73 7.49
C ARG A 62 0.39 -5.73 7.33
N PRO A 63 1.01 -4.57 7.03
CA PRO A 63 2.46 -4.50 6.88
C PRO A 63 3.19 -4.53 8.23
N THR A 64 4.44 -4.98 8.22
CA THR A 64 5.40 -4.73 9.31
C THR A 64 6.09 -3.37 9.14
N ILE A 65 6.82 -2.92 10.17
CA ILE A 65 7.65 -1.70 10.07
C ILE A 65 8.67 -1.84 8.96
N GLU A 66 9.34 -2.98 8.91
CA GLU A 66 10.42 -3.25 7.97
C GLU A 66 9.92 -3.17 6.54
N GLU A 67 8.71 -3.66 6.27
CA GLU A 67 8.08 -3.57 4.97
C GLU A 67 7.72 -2.12 4.64
N ILE A 68 7.11 -1.38 5.56
CA ILE A 68 6.83 0.06 5.37
C ILE A 68 8.14 0.81 5.06
N MET A 69 9.20 0.56 5.83
CA MET A 69 10.51 1.17 5.59
C MET A 69 11.10 0.75 4.24
N LEU A 70 10.90 -0.50 3.81
CA LEU A 70 11.32 -0.96 2.49
C LEU A 70 10.62 -0.17 1.37
N PHE A 71 9.33 0.12 1.51
CA PHE A 71 8.59 0.99 0.59
C PHE A 71 9.14 2.41 0.59
N TYR A 72 9.44 3.00 1.74
CA TYR A 72 10.07 4.33 1.79
C TYR A 72 11.48 4.36 1.19
N ALA A 73 12.22 3.25 1.27
CA ALA A 73 13.58 3.16 0.76
C ALA A 73 13.67 2.83 -0.74
N LYS A 74 12.76 2.00 -1.26
CA LYS A 74 12.84 1.44 -2.62
C LYS A 74 11.56 1.61 -3.44
N GLY A 75 10.49 2.09 -2.84
CA GLY A 75 9.21 2.28 -3.51
C GLY A 75 9.26 3.42 -4.50
N VAL A 76 8.49 3.29 -5.57
CA VAL A 76 8.15 4.39 -6.45
C VAL A 76 6.92 5.07 -5.84
N ASN A 77 7.10 6.31 -5.37
CA ASN A 77 6.02 7.09 -4.80
C ASN A 77 5.05 7.52 -5.89
N LYS A 78 3.74 7.35 -5.66
CA LYS A 78 2.70 7.84 -6.56
C LYS A 78 2.12 9.20 -6.12
N THR A 79 2.72 9.82 -5.11
CA THR A 79 2.26 11.10 -4.56
C THR A 79 2.57 12.22 -5.55
N CYS A 80 1.53 12.78 -6.18
CA CYS A 80 1.55 14.10 -6.78
C CYS A 80 1.41 15.18 -5.69
#